data_AF-A0A8G0LAC5-F1
#
_entry.id   AF-A0A8G0LAC5-F1
#
_cell.length_a   1.000
_cell.length_b   1.000
_cell.length_c   1.000
_cell.angle_alpha   90.00
_cell.angle_beta   90.00
_cell.angle_gamma   90.00
#
_symmetry.space_group_name_H-M   'P 1'
#
loop_
_entity.id
_entity.type
_entity.pdbx_description
1 polymer ?
#
loop_
_entity_poly.entity_id
_entity_poly.type
_entity_poly.pdbx_seq_one_letter_code
_entity_poly.pdbx_strand_id
1 'polypeptide(L)'
;MDDHDEKQKSAIETESWITAELTRLREENVYLRAEIEILRSRLRSPNALIFMQKKDEIHTPRLDTKEVQDLLQAEHKDTDLRLITQRKAHLLTEELSHAEHLINTRQFSVWFMSLQSEKLLILWHQHQPKTYAGISPISVLCASLDPILNSDSRFICITWFCSLHSEHGNDEARAMLANLIVQLCQRRDFDFGKEFDDVDKSLVRSRDTGELYRLFYRLMRSLPMKITVIILVDEACVYARGGFQDGINVFNKLIRLMTDATIQCVIKLLFTSTERVASLNEKFKQSGLTLGVETIRRQRGDPSQGRVERQMREYFDQRGAQETSQESKQECGEKDNF
;
A
#
# COMPACT_ATOMS: atom_id res chain seq x y z
N MET A 1 40.83 -61.88 -11.18
CA MET A 1 41.20 -60.68 -11.97
C MET A 1 39.97 -60.19 -12.74
N ASP A 2 38.76 -60.42 -12.20
CA ASP A 2 37.50 -60.39 -12.97
C ASP A 2 36.56 -59.22 -12.60
N ASP A 3 36.69 -58.65 -11.41
CA ASP A 3 35.75 -57.61 -10.92
C ASP A 3 35.96 -56.23 -11.60
N HIS A 4 37.15 -55.99 -12.16
CA HIS A 4 37.44 -54.75 -12.87
C HIS A 4 36.94 -54.78 -14.32
N ASP A 5 37.01 -55.93 -14.99
CA ASP A 5 36.52 -56.12 -16.35
C ASP A 5 34.99 -56.11 -16.39
N GLU A 6 34.32 -56.63 -15.37
CA GLU A 6 32.85 -56.65 -15.28
C GLU A 6 32.26 -55.25 -15.06
N LYS A 7 32.90 -54.42 -14.22
CA LYS A 7 32.50 -53.01 -14.05
C LYS A 7 32.74 -52.17 -15.30
N GLN A 8 33.84 -52.42 -16.01
CA GLN A 8 34.17 -51.69 -17.22
C GLN A 8 33.22 -52.05 -18.37
N LYS A 9 32.80 -53.32 -18.46
CA LYS A 9 31.79 -53.76 -19.42
C LYS A 9 30.40 -53.18 -19.13
N SER A 10 29.99 -53.15 -17.86
CA SER A 10 28.72 -52.55 -17.45
C SER A 10 28.65 -51.05 -17.76
N ALA A 11 29.74 -50.31 -17.53
CA ALA A 11 29.81 -48.87 -17.82
C ALA A 11 29.64 -48.57 -19.33
N ILE A 12 30.27 -49.36 -20.19
CA ILE A 12 30.18 -49.22 -21.66
C ILE A 12 28.76 -49.52 -22.15
N GLU A 13 28.09 -50.52 -21.57
CA GLU A 13 26.70 -50.85 -21.91
C GLU A 13 25.73 -49.73 -21.50
N THR A 14 25.93 -49.09 -20.34
CA THR A 14 25.14 -47.92 -19.93
C THR A 14 25.36 -46.71 -20.81
N GLU A 15 26.60 -46.39 -21.21
CA GLU A 15 26.87 -45.26 -22.11
C GLU A 15 26.28 -45.49 -23.50
N SER A 16 26.35 -46.73 -24.00
CA SER A 16 25.73 -47.11 -25.27
C SER A 16 24.21 -46.93 -25.23
N TRP A 17 23.56 -47.34 -24.13
CA TRP A 17 22.11 -47.17 -23.95
C TRP A 17 21.70 -45.69 -23.87
N ILE A 18 22.41 -44.87 -23.10
CA ILE A 18 22.12 -43.42 -22.97
C ILE A 18 22.27 -42.73 -24.33
N THR A 19 23.29 -43.08 -25.10
CA THR A 19 23.54 -42.48 -26.42
C THR A 19 22.45 -42.84 -27.43
N ALA A 20 21.95 -44.09 -27.40
CA ALA A 20 20.84 -44.53 -28.22
C ALA A 20 19.54 -43.77 -27.86
N GLU A 21 19.25 -43.61 -26.57
CA GLU A 21 18.04 -42.91 -26.11
C GLU A 21 18.07 -41.41 -26.44
N LEU A 22 19.23 -40.75 -26.29
CA LEU A 22 19.41 -39.35 -26.69
C LEU A 22 19.21 -39.15 -28.20
N THR A 23 19.63 -40.11 -29.01
CA THR A 23 19.45 -40.05 -30.46
C THR A 23 17.97 -40.19 -30.82
N ARG A 24 17.26 -41.14 -30.20
CA ARG A 24 15.81 -41.32 -30.36
C ARG A 24 15.02 -40.05 -30.00
N LEU A 25 15.33 -39.43 -28.86
CA LEU A 25 14.67 -38.20 -28.42
C LEU A 25 14.93 -37.02 -29.36
N ARG A 26 16.11 -36.94 -29.97
CA ARG A 26 16.43 -35.91 -30.98
C ARG A 26 15.62 -36.10 -32.25
N GLU A 27 15.49 -37.33 -32.74
CA GLU A 27 14.67 -37.64 -33.91
C GLU A 27 13.19 -37.32 -33.67
N GLU A 28 12.66 -37.67 -32.50
CA GLU A 28 11.30 -37.31 -32.10
C GLU A 28 11.11 -35.79 -32.03
N ASN A 29 12.09 -35.04 -31.50
CA ASN A 29 12.03 -33.58 -31.47
C ASN A 29 12.01 -32.95 -32.87
N VAL A 30 12.80 -33.51 -33.79
CA VAL A 30 12.83 -33.05 -35.20
C VAL A 30 11.49 -33.33 -35.87
N TYR A 31 10.92 -34.52 -35.65
CA TYR A 31 9.61 -34.89 -36.16
C TYR A 31 8.50 -33.96 -35.64
N LEU A 32 8.45 -33.72 -34.33
CA LEU A 32 7.47 -32.83 -33.71
C LEU A 32 7.58 -31.39 -34.23
N ARG A 33 8.81 -30.89 -34.45
CA ARG A 33 9.01 -29.55 -35.04
C ARG A 33 8.49 -29.47 -36.48
N ALA A 34 8.71 -30.51 -37.29
CA ALA A 34 8.18 -30.59 -38.64
C ALA A 34 6.65 -30.64 -38.64
N GLU A 35 6.04 -31.40 -37.72
CA GLU A 35 4.58 -31.50 -37.58
C GLU A 35 3.96 -30.18 -37.14
N ILE A 36 4.57 -29.46 -36.18
CA ILE A 36 4.15 -28.11 -35.78
C ILE A 36 4.18 -27.15 -36.99
N GLU A 37 5.22 -27.22 -37.82
CA GLU A 37 5.33 -26.33 -38.98
C GLU A 37 4.29 -26.64 -40.05
N ILE A 38 3.98 -27.92 -40.29
CA ILE A 38 2.89 -28.36 -41.18
C ILE A 38 1.52 -27.91 -40.64
N LEU A 39 1.30 -27.98 -39.34
CA LEU A 39 0.06 -27.50 -38.72
C LEU A 39 -0.06 -25.97 -38.84
N ARG A 40 1.04 -25.23 -38.66
CA ARG A 40 1.08 -23.77 -38.87
C ARG A 40 0.84 -23.37 -40.31
N SER A 41 1.37 -24.12 -41.28
CA SER A 41 1.15 -23.83 -42.70
C SER A 41 -0.30 -24.06 -43.13
N ARG A 42 -0.99 -25.02 -42.50
CA ARG A 42 -2.43 -25.29 -42.72
C ARG A 42 -3.36 -24.23 -42.11
N LEU A 43 -2.89 -23.45 -41.14
CA LEU A 43 -3.68 -22.43 -40.43
C LEU A 43 -3.58 -21.01 -41.04
N ARG A 44 -2.84 -20.80 -42.12
CA ARG A 44 -2.81 -19.52 -42.86
C ARG A 44 -4.06 -19.29 -43.71
N SER A 45 -5.23 -19.32 -43.07
CA SER A 45 -6.44 -18.67 -43.59
C SER A 45 -6.48 -17.24 -43.05
N PRO A 46 -6.70 -16.22 -43.90
CA PRO A 46 -6.70 -14.80 -43.48
C PRO A 46 -7.70 -14.45 -42.37
N ASN A 47 -8.68 -15.32 -42.09
CA ASN A 47 -9.70 -15.11 -41.07
C ASN A 47 -9.34 -15.65 -39.67
N ALA A 48 -8.21 -16.35 -39.50
CA ALA A 48 -7.79 -16.88 -38.18
C ALA A 48 -7.03 -15.85 -37.32
N LEU A 49 -6.52 -14.77 -37.92
CA LEU A 49 -5.78 -13.71 -37.21
C LEU A 49 -6.65 -12.86 -36.27
N ILE A 50 -7.98 -12.87 -36.46
CA ILE A 50 -8.91 -12.16 -35.56
C ILE A 50 -9.26 -13.02 -34.32
N PHE A 51 -9.01 -14.34 -34.36
CA PHE A 51 -9.39 -15.26 -33.28
C PHE A 51 -8.21 -15.73 -32.40
N MET A 52 -6.96 -15.55 -32.83
CA MET A 52 -5.78 -15.96 -32.06
C MET A 52 -5.17 -14.86 -31.16
N GLN A 53 -5.66 -13.63 -31.21
CA GLN A 53 -5.34 -12.64 -30.17
C GLN A 53 -6.07 -12.89 -28.83
N LYS A 54 -6.84 -13.99 -28.71
CA LYS A 54 -7.64 -14.30 -27.53
C LYS A 54 -7.25 -15.57 -26.77
N LYS A 55 -6.14 -16.24 -27.09
CA LYS A 55 -5.69 -17.39 -26.28
C LYS A 55 -4.23 -17.71 -26.52
N ASP A 56 -3.39 -17.11 -25.69
CA ASP A 56 -2.40 -17.79 -24.85
C ASP A 56 -1.83 -16.75 -23.86
N GLU A 57 -2.73 -16.14 -23.08
CA GLU A 57 -2.35 -15.84 -21.71
C GLU A 57 -2.30 -17.21 -21.03
N ILE A 58 -1.10 -17.68 -20.71
CA ILE A 58 -0.95 -18.66 -19.63
C ILE A 58 -1.73 -18.09 -18.46
N HIS A 59 -2.89 -18.65 -18.17
CA HIS A 59 -3.65 -18.34 -16.96
C HIS A 59 -2.82 -18.83 -15.78
N THR A 60 -1.79 -18.08 -15.42
CA THR A 60 -1.39 -17.99 -14.02
C THR A 60 -2.67 -17.59 -13.28
N PRO A 61 -3.13 -18.36 -12.29
CA PRO A 61 -4.34 -18.04 -11.56
C PRO A 61 -4.20 -16.62 -11.01
N ARG A 62 -4.90 -15.69 -11.65
CA ARG A 62 -4.88 -14.28 -11.29
C ARG A 62 -5.67 -14.17 -10.01
N LEU A 63 -4.97 -13.91 -8.91
CA LEU A 63 -5.67 -13.74 -7.64
C LEU A 63 -6.70 -12.61 -7.79
N ASP A 64 -7.94 -12.88 -7.41
CA ASP A 64 -8.98 -11.86 -7.28
C ASP A 64 -8.75 -11.09 -5.96
N THR A 65 -9.13 -9.81 -5.90
CA THR A 65 -9.20 -9.01 -4.66
C THR A 65 -9.88 -9.77 -3.51
N LYS A 66 -10.91 -10.57 -3.79
CA LYS A 66 -11.57 -11.44 -2.82
C LYS A 66 -10.64 -12.55 -2.31
N GLU A 67 -9.87 -13.19 -3.19
CA GLU A 67 -8.90 -14.20 -2.80
C GLU A 67 -7.77 -13.61 -1.93
N VAL A 68 -7.39 -12.35 -2.19
CA VAL A 68 -6.44 -11.61 -1.33
C VAL A 68 -7.04 -11.31 0.05
N GLN A 69 -8.31 -10.92 0.11
CA GLN A 69 -9.02 -10.74 1.39
C GLN A 69 -9.10 -12.03 2.20
N ASP A 70 -9.48 -13.13 1.53
CA ASP A 70 -9.54 -14.46 2.14
C ASP A 70 -8.17 -14.93 2.62
N LEU A 71 -7.11 -14.65 1.85
CA LEU A 71 -5.73 -14.98 2.21
C LEU A 71 -5.28 -14.22 3.46
N LEU A 72 -5.57 -12.92 3.52
CA LEU A 72 -5.18 -12.04 4.64
C LEU A 72 -6.07 -12.22 5.88
N GLN A 73 -7.19 -12.94 5.74
CA GLN A 73 -8.24 -13.07 6.75
C GLN A 73 -8.70 -11.70 7.27
N ALA A 74 -8.58 -10.67 6.42
CA ALA A 74 -8.82 -9.29 6.76
C ALA A 74 -10.00 -8.82 5.94
N GLU A 75 -11.15 -8.66 6.59
CA GLU A 75 -12.30 -8.03 5.97
C GLU A 75 -12.14 -6.52 6.18
N HIS A 76 -11.91 -5.77 5.12
CA HIS A 76 -11.98 -4.31 5.24
C HIS A 76 -13.44 -3.95 5.47
N LYS A 77 -13.72 -3.49 6.68
CA LYS A 77 -15.02 -2.94 7.00
C LYS A 77 -14.85 -1.48 7.31
N ASP A 78 -15.66 -0.66 6.66
CA ASP A 78 -16.05 0.69 7.10
C ASP A 78 -16.63 0.72 8.54
N THR A 79 -16.55 -0.37 9.30
CA THR A 79 -16.93 -0.49 10.70
C THR A 79 -16.28 0.60 11.55
N ASP A 80 -14.97 0.86 11.37
CA ASP A 80 -14.27 1.87 12.17
C ASP A 80 -14.80 3.27 11.88
N LEU A 81 -14.88 3.64 10.59
CA LEU A 81 -15.41 4.94 10.15
C LEU A 81 -16.85 5.14 10.62
N ARG A 82 -17.69 4.11 10.53
CA ARG A 82 -19.06 4.13 11.04
C ARG A 82 -19.11 4.28 12.55
N LEU A 83 -18.27 3.54 13.28
CA LEU A 83 -18.22 3.58 14.74
C LEU A 83 -17.82 4.96 15.24
N ILE A 84 -16.80 5.56 14.61
CA ILE A 84 -16.34 6.92 14.91
C ILE A 84 -17.44 7.93 14.63
N THR A 85 -18.09 7.83 13.46
CA THR A 85 -19.18 8.73 13.07
C THR A 85 -20.35 8.66 14.04
N GLN A 86 -20.75 7.45 14.45
CA GLN A 86 -21.83 7.22 15.41
C GLN A 86 -21.50 7.77 16.81
N ARG A 87 -20.24 7.68 17.22
CA ARG A 87 -19.80 8.07 18.57
C ARG A 87 -19.32 9.53 18.68
N LYS A 88 -19.17 10.25 17.55
CA LYS A 88 -18.77 11.67 17.51
C LYS A 88 -19.56 12.55 18.49
N ALA A 89 -20.86 12.30 18.64
CA ALA A 89 -21.76 13.09 19.51
C ALA A 89 -21.42 13.01 21.01
N HIS A 90 -20.60 12.05 21.45
CA HIS A 90 -20.16 11.92 22.85
C HIS A 90 -18.91 12.75 23.18
N LEU A 91 -18.26 13.32 22.16
CA LEU A 91 -17.06 14.13 22.32
C LEU A 91 -17.41 15.61 22.55
N LEU A 92 -16.46 16.36 23.12
CA LEU A 92 -16.68 17.78 23.38
C LEU A 92 -16.64 18.58 22.07
N THR A 93 -17.68 19.39 21.84
CA THR A 93 -17.83 20.23 20.64
C THR A 93 -16.63 21.16 20.42
N GLU A 94 -16.08 21.76 21.49
CA GLU A 94 -14.89 22.63 21.42
C GLU A 94 -13.66 21.85 20.93
N GLU A 95 -13.45 20.62 21.42
CA GLU A 95 -12.31 19.80 21.01
C GLU A 95 -12.47 19.29 19.58
N LEU A 96 -13.69 18.95 19.16
CA LEU A 96 -13.98 18.60 17.76
C LEU A 96 -13.67 19.76 16.82
N SER A 97 -14.12 20.97 17.16
CA SER A 97 -13.82 22.17 16.38
C SER A 97 -12.31 22.45 16.31
N HIS A 98 -11.62 22.21 17.42
CA HIS A 98 -10.17 22.38 17.49
C HIS A 98 -9.42 21.38 16.61
N ALA A 99 -9.83 20.09 16.62
CA ALA A 99 -9.32 19.09 15.70
C ALA A 99 -9.55 19.51 14.25
N GLU A 100 -10.78 19.88 13.89
CA GLU A 100 -11.11 20.29 12.53
C GLU A 100 -10.29 21.49 12.05
N HIS A 101 -9.88 22.39 12.95
CA HIS A 101 -9.05 23.53 12.59
C HIS A 101 -7.60 23.15 12.18
N LEU A 102 -7.14 21.94 12.50
CA LEU A 102 -5.82 21.43 12.10
C LEU A 102 -5.61 21.53 10.58
N ILE A 103 -6.67 21.32 9.81
CA ILE A 103 -6.64 21.38 8.35
C ILE A 103 -6.22 22.76 7.83
N ASN A 104 -6.55 23.84 8.54
CA ASN A 104 -6.26 25.21 8.14
C ASN A 104 -4.84 25.66 8.53
N THR A 105 -4.10 24.80 9.22
CA THR A 105 -2.75 25.15 9.64
C THR A 105 -1.80 25.14 8.45
N ARG A 106 -0.82 26.05 8.48
CA ARG A 106 0.24 26.08 7.46
C ARG A 106 0.98 24.75 7.36
N GLN A 107 1.20 24.07 8.48
CA GLN A 107 1.92 22.79 8.53
C GLN A 107 1.16 21.68 7.81
N PHE A 108 -0.15 21.56 8.07
CA PHE A 108 -1.00 20.61 7.35
C PHE A 108 -1.05 20.94 5.85
N SER A 109 -1.27 22.21 5.51
CA SER A 109 -1.32 22.66 4.11
C SER A 109 -0.02 22.36 3.36
N VAL A 110 1.15 22.71 3.93
CA VAL A 110 2.46 22.42 3.31
C VAL A 110 2.66 20.92 3.10
N TRP A 111 2.38 20.11 4.12
CA TRP A 111 2.49 18.65 4.02
C TRP A 111 1.58 18.08 2.93
N PHE A 112 0.33 18.52 2.88
CA PHE A 112 -0.66 18.00 1.93
C PHE A 112 -0.36 18.41 0.47
N MET A 113 0.04 19.68 0.28
CA MET A 113 0.29 20.29 -1.03
C MET A 113 1.64 19.90 -1.63
N SER A 114 2.57 19.40 -0.81
CA SER A 114 3.87 18.96 -1.29
C SER A 114 3.74 17.84 -2.33
N LEU A 115 4.50 17.95 -3.42
CA LEU A 115 4.55 16.95 -4.49
C LEU A 115 5.56 15.83 -4.20
N GLN A 116 6.20 15.87 -3.03
CA GLN A 116 7.16 14.86 -2.58
C GLN A 116 6.56 14.02 -1.47
N SER A 117 7.06 12.79 -1.32
CA SER A 117 6.65 11.93 -0.23
C SER A 117 7.02 12.54 1.12
N GLU A 118 6.07 12.61 2.05
CA GLU A 118 6.23 13.39 3.28
C GLU A 118 5.41 12.84 4.43
N LYS A 119 5.92 12.97 5.66
CA LYS A 119 5.25 12.55 6.89
C LYS A 119 4.83 13.72 7.75
N LEU A 120 3.74 13.54 8.49
CA LEU A 120 3.26 14.47 9.50
C LEU A 120 2.83 13.69 10.74
N LEU A 121 3.17 14.21 11.92
CA LEU A 121 2.66 13.74 13.21
C LEU A 121 1.78 14.83 13.82
N ILE A 122 0.49 14.56 13.99
CA ILE A 122 -0.40 15.40 14.80
C ILE A 122 -0.33 14.92 16.24
N LEU A 123 0.02 15.82 17.16
CA LEU A 123 0.21 15.49 18.57
C LEU A 123 -0.69 16.36 19.45
N TRP A 124 -1.49 15.74 20.31
CA TRP A 124 -2.36 16.42 21.27
C TRP A 124 -2.09 15.91 22.69
N HIS A 125 -1.00 16.37 23.29
CA HIS A 125 -0.39 15.77 24.48
C HIS A 125 -0.35 16.66 25.73
N GLN A 126 -0.40 18.00 25.61
CA GLN A 126 -0.29 18.92 26.75
C GLN A 126 -1.61 18.98 27.55
N HIS A 127 -2.73 18.95 26.84
CA HIS A 127 -4.07 18.87 27.40
C HIS A 127 -4.81 17.76 26.67
N GLN A 128 -4.64 16.52 27.14
CA GLN A 128 -5.24 15.34 26.51
C GLN A 128 -6.75 15.56 26.32
N PRO A 129 -7.27 15.38 25.11
CA PRO A 129 -8.68 15.60 24.85
C PRO A 129 -9.51 14.54 25.56
N LYS A 130 -10.79 14.84 25.81
CA LYS A 130 -11.72 13.82 26.30
C LYS A 130 -11.98 12.81 25.18
N THR A 131 -11.62 11.56 25.42
CA THR A 131 -11.89 10.45 24.50
C THR A 131 -13.16 9.70 24.91
N TYR A 132 -13.75 8.98 23.96
CA TYR A 132 -14.88 8.09 24.22
C TYR A 132 -14.67 6.74 23.54
N ALA A 133 -14.53 5.68 24.33
CA ALA A 133 -14.29 4.32 23.85
C ALA A 133 -13.13 4.23 22.83
N GLY A 134 -11.99 4.85 23.17
CA GLY A 134 -10.78 4.89 22.33
C GLY A 134 -10.79 5.96 21.24
N ILE A 135 -11.92 6.63 20.99
CA ILE A 135 -12.06 7.62 19.92
C ILE A 135 -11.70 9.01 20.45
N SER A 136 -10.78 9.69 19.78
CA SER A 136 -10.40 11.07 20.08
C SER A 136 -11.04 12.05 19.07
N PRO A 137 -11.02 13.36 19.36
CA PRO A 137 -11.41 14.38 18.37
C PRO A 137 -10.58 14.31 17.09
N ILE A 138 -9.32 13.86 17.16
CA ILE A 138 -8.48 13.65 15.97
C ILE A 138 -8.96 12.43 15.18
N SER A 139 -9.38 11.35 15.83
CA SER A 139 -9.98 10.20 15.16
C SER A 139 -11.17 10.62 14.29
N VAL A 140 -12.01 11.55 14.79
CA VAL A 140 -13.14 12.11 14.02
C VAL A 140 -12.66 12.93 12.82
N LEU A 141 -11.61 13.73 12.96
CA LEU A 141 -10.99 14.43 11.83
C LEU A 141 -10.51 13.42 10.78
N CYS A 142 -9.72 12.42 11.18
CA CYS A 142 -9.21 11.38 10.27
C CYS A 142 -10.34 10.64 9.56
N ALA A 143 -11.39 10.26 10.28
CA ALA A 143 -12.57 9.60 9.69
C ALA A 143 -13.31 10.50 8.69
N SER A 144 -13.33 11.82 8.90
CA SER A 144 -13.91 12.75 7.93
C SER A 144 -13.05 12.98 6.71
N LEU A 145 -11.72 12.87 6.81
CA LEU A 145 -10.80 13.01 5.69
C LEU A 145 -10.91 11.85 4.69
N ASP A 146 -11.17 10.62 5.16
CA ASP A 146 -11.21 9.44 4.29
C ASP A 146 -12.15 9.57 3.08
N PRO A 147 -13.46 9.83 3.25
CA PRO A 147 -14.37 9.94 2.11
C PRO A 147 -14.06 11.14 1.22
N ILE A 148 -13.49 12.21 1.79
CA ILE A 148 -13.11 13.41 1.04
C ILE A 148 -11.93 13.12 0.12
N LEU A 149 -10.88 12.51 0.65
CA LEU A 149 -9.69 12.12 -0.09
C LEU A 149 -10.01 11.08 -1.15
N ASN A 150 -10.81 10.07 -0.79
CA ASN A 150 -11.20 9.01 -1.72
C ASN A 150 -12.23 9.45 -2.77
N SER A 151 -12.77 10.68 -2.70
CA SER A 151 -13.66 11.22 -3.74
C SER A 151 -12.94 11.65 -5.02
N ASP A 152 -11.62 11.89 -4.95
CA ASP A 152 -10.79 12.27 -6.09
C ASP A 152 -9.89 11.10 -6.51
N SER A 153 -10.01 10.70 -7.77
CA SER A 153 -9.30 9.56 -8.35
C SER A 153 -7.76 9.64 -8.29
N ARG A 154 -7.19 10.82 -8.08
CA ARG A 154 -5.73 11.02 -7.93
C ARG A 154 -5.23 10.53 -6.57
N PHE A 155 -6.11 10.37 -5.60
CA PHE A 155 -5.77 9.97 -4.25
C PHE A 155 -6.25 8.56 -3.92
N ILE A 156 -5.48 7.90 -3.08
CA ILE A 156 -5.88 6.67 -2.40
C ILE A 156 -5.65 6.92 -0.92
N CYS A 157 -6.71 7.08 -0.14
CA CYS A 157 -6.62 7.17 1.30
C CYS A 157 -6.90 5.80 1.92
N ILE A 158 -5.93 5.31 2.69
CA ILE A 158 -6.02 4.08 3.47
C ILE A 158 -5.78 4.41 4.94
N THR A 159 -6.62 3.86 5.82
CA THR A 159 -6.72 4.30 7.21
C THR A 159 -6.64 3.15 8.20
N TRP A 160 -6.10 3.42 9.39
CA TRP A 160 -6.13 2.48 10.51
C TRP A 160 -6.27 3.24 11.82
N PHE A 161 -7.17 2.78 12.70
CA PHE A 161 -7.45 3.41 13.99
C PHE A 161 -6.94 2.53 15.13
N CYS A 162 -5.68 2.71 15.55
CA CYS A 162 -5.02 1.82 16.51
C CYS A 162 -5.77 1.66 17.83
N SER A 163 -6.44 2.71 18.30
CA SER A 163 -7.19 2.67 19.56
C SER A 163 -8.44 1.78 19.52
N LEU A 164 -8.97 1.50 18.33
CA LEU A 164 -10.09 0.56 18.14
C LEU A 164 -9.63 -0.90 18.07
N HIS A 165 -8.33 -1.14 17.91
CA HIS A 165 -7.70 -2.45 17.69
C HIS A 165 -6.53 -2.65 18.66
N SER A 166 -6.80 -2.63 19.96
CA SER A 166 -5.75 -2.67 21.01
C SER A 166 -5.78 -3.91 21.89
N GLU A 167 -6.72 -4.82 21.65
CA GLU A 167 -6.99 -5.96 22.53
C GLU A 167 -5.96 -7.08 22.39
N HIS A 168 -5.39 -7.29 21.20
CA HIS A 168 -4.57 -8.48 20.88
C HIS A 168 -3.08 -8.22 20.63
N GLY A 169 -2.51 -7.10 21.10
CA GLY A 169 -1.05 -6.96 21.11
C GLY A 169 -0.42 -6.87 19.69
N ASN A 170 0.67 -7.61 19.46
CA ASN A 170 1.39 -7.63 18.17
C ASN A 170 0.53 -8.10 16.98
N ASP A 171 -0.49 -8.92 17.23
CA ASP A 171 -1.39 -9.37 16.17
C ASP A 171 -2.15 -8.20 15.52
N GLU A 172 -2.33 -7.11 16.26
CA GLU A 172 -3.00 -5.90 15.78
C GLU A 172 -2.11 -5.06 14.85
N ALA A 173 -0.79 -5.09 15.03
CA ALA A 173 0.15 -4.46 14.11
C ALA A 173 0.23 -5.22 12.76
N ARG A 174 0.09 -6.54 12.81
CA ARG A 174 -0.02 -7.40 11.62
C ARG A 174 -1.37 -7.23 10.93
N ALA A 175 -2.45 -7.17 11.70
CA ALA A 175 -3.78 -6.88 11.22
C ALA A 175 -3.85 -5.51 10.52
N MET A 176 -3.17 -4.49 11.07
CA MET A 176 -3.02 -3.20 10.42
C MET A 176 -2.41 -3.32 9.01
N LEU A 177 -1.25 -3.97 8.86
CA LEU A 177 -0.65 -4.15 7.54
C LEU A 177 -1.57 -4.91 6.58
N ALA A 178 -2.18 -6.00 7.04
CA ALA A 178 -3.13 -6.77 6.26
C ALA A 178 -4.31 -5.90 5.79
N ASN A 179 -4.86 -5.07 6.67
CA ASN A 179 -5.98 -4.19 6.35
C ASN A 179 -5.59 -3.08 5.37
N LEU A 180 -4.40 -2.47 5.53
CA LEU A 180 -3.88 -1.49 4.58
C LEU A 180 -3.69 -2.08 3.17
N ILE A 181 -3.25 -3.34 3.08
CA ILE A 181 -3.17 -4.07 1.81
C ILE A 181 -4.57 -4.25 1.20
N VAL A 182 -5.54 -4.73 1.98
CA VAL A 182 -6.92 -4.92 1.49
C VAL A 182 -7.51 -3.61 0.99
N GLN A 183 -7.36 -2.52 1.74
CA GLN A 183 -7.81 -1.19 1.33
C GLN A 183 -7.20 -0.77 -0.01
N LEU A 184 -5.89 -0.97 -0.16
CA LEU A 184 -5.21 -0.64 -1.40
C LEU A 184 -5.76 -1.45 -2.58
N CYS A 185 -5.95 -2.76 -2.41
CA CYS A 185 -6.52 -3.67 -3.41
C CYS A 185 -7.99 -3.40 -3.75
N GLN A 186 -8.76 -2.79 -2.84
CA GLN A 186 -10.14 -2.37 -3.14
C GLN A 186 -10.20 -1.08 -3.96
N ARG A 187 -9.15 -0.26 -3.89
CA ARG A 187 -9.09 1.03 -4.60
C ARG A 187 -8.47 0.90 -5.98
N ARG A 188 -7.72 -0.17 -6.25
CA ARG A 188 -7.04 -0.42 -7.53
C ARG A 188 -6.98 -1.91 -7.83
N ASP A 189 -7.13 -2.22 -9.11
CA ASP A 189 -6.89 -3.55 -9.62
C ASP A 189 -5.39 -3.78 -9.78
N PHE A 190 -4.88 -4.86 -9.20
CA PHE A 190 -3.49 -5.26 -9.34
C PHE A 190 -3.38 -6.51 -10.21
N ASP A 191 -2.25 -6.64 -10.92
CA ASP A 191 -1.86 -7.89 -11.55
C ASP A 191 -1.16 -8.77 -10.52
N PHE A 192 -1.96 -9.49 -9.74
CA PHE A 192 -1.46 -10.32 -8.65
C PHE A 192 -0.60 -11.51 -9.12
N GLY A 193 -0.65 -11.89 -10.40
CA GLY A 193 0.28 -12.88 -10.94
C GLY A 193 1.71 -12.39 -10.83
N LYS A 194 1.95 -11.12 -11.20
CA LYS A 194 3.25 -10.48 -11.02
C LYS A 194 3.50 -10.15 -9.56
N GLU A 195 2.55 -9.52 -8.86
CA GLU A 195 2.79 -9.00 -7.52
C GLU A 195 2.99 -10.06 -6.42
N PHE A 196 2.53 -11.30 -6.64
CA PHE A 196 2.76 -12.43 -5.72
C PHE A 196 3.90 -13.35 -6.12
N ASP A 197 4.59 -13.13 -7.25
CA ASP A 197 5.52 -14.14 -7.82
C ASP A 197 6.66 -14.55 -6.85
N ASP A 198 7.14 -13.60 -6.04
CA ASP A 198 8.15 -13.83 -5.00
C ASP A 198 7.59 -13.71 -3.57
N VAL A 199 6.26 -13.73 -3.42
CA VAL A 199 5.60 -13.59 -2.12
C VAL A 199 5.17 -14.95 -1.60
N ASP A 200 5.63 -15.32 -0.40
CA ASP A 200 5.23 -16.56 0.24
C ASP A 200 3.78 -16.46 0.77
N LYS A 201 2.85 -17.02 0.00
CA LYS A 201 1.41 -17.03 0.33
C LYS A 201 1.12 -17.71 1.68
N SER A 202 1.91 -18.69 2.09
CA SER A 202 1.73 -19.36 3.38
C SER A 202 2.07 -18.42 4.54
N LEU A 203 3.16 -17.65 4.40
CA LEU A 203 3.56 -16.64 5.37
C LEU A 203 2.59 -15.46 5.41
N VAL A 204 2.09 -15.01 4.26
CA VAL A 204 1.01 -14.02 4.18
C VAL A 204 -0.24 -14.50 4.92
N ARG A 205 -0.64 -15.77 4.73
CA ARG A 205 -1.79 -16.36 5.41
C ARG A 205 -1.62 -16.43 6.93
N SER A 206 -0.40 -16.69 7.39
CA SER A 206 -0.03 -16.66 8.81
C SER A 206 0.22 -15.24 9.36
N ARG A 207 0.03 -14.21 8.52
CA ARG A 207 0.27 -12.79 8.83
C ARG A 207 1.69 -12.49 9.30
N ASP A 208 2.69 -13.14 8.70
CA ASP A 208 4.08 -12.79 8.94
C ASP A 208 4.33 -11.31 8.58
N THR A 209 4.97 -10.58 9.49
CA THR A 209 5.15 -9.12 9.35
C THR A 209 6.16 -8.76 8.26
N GLY A 210 7.14 -9.64 8.02
CA GLY A 210 8.09 -9.51 6.92
C GLY A 210 7.38 -9.59 5.58
N GLU A 211 6.61 -10.65 5.40
CA GLU A 211 5.96 -10.98 4.14
C GLU A 211 4.77 -10.08 3.81
N LEU A 212 3.96 -9.70 4.82
CA LEU A 212 2.92 -8.68 4.65
C LEU A 212 3.51 -7.35 4.17
N TYR A 213 4.62 -6.92 4.78
CA TYR A 213 5.28 -5.70 4.33
C TYR A 213 5.85 -5.83 2.92
N ARG A 214 6.43 -6.99 2.58
CA ARG A 214 6.94 -7.24 1.23
C ARG A 214 5.82 -7.12 0.20
N LEU A 215 4.67 -7.72 0.45
CA LEU A 215 3.49 -7.60 -0.39
C LEU A 215 3.03 -6.13 -0.49
N PHE A 216 2.87 -5.45 0.65
CA PHE A 216 2.47 -4.04 0.66
C PHE A 216 3.43 -3.15 -0.15
N TYR A 217 4.74 -3.33 0.03
CA TYR A 217 5.79 -2.63 -0.70
C TYR A 217 5.67 -2.82 -2.21
N ARG A 218 5.45 -4.05 -2.66
CA ARG A 218 5.28 -4.37 -4.09
C ARG A 218 4.07 -3.67 -4.69
N LEU A 219 2.93 -3.74 -3.99
CA LEU A 219 1.71 -3.05 -4.41
C LEU A 219 1.96 -1.55 -4.53
N MET A 220 2.59 -0.92 -3.54
CA MET A 220 2.96 0.50 -3.58
C MET A 220 3.86 0.83 -4.77
N ARG A 221 4.86 -0.01 -5.08
CA ARG A 221 5.77 0.18 -6.22
C ARG A 221 5.07 0.06 -7.57
N SER A 222 4.02 -0.74 -7.65
CA SER A 222 3.24 -0.94 -8.88
C SER A 222 2.25 0.20 -9.18
N LEU A 223 2.07 1.13 -8.24
CA LEU A 223 1.15 2.26 -8.44
C LEU A 223 1.71 3.28 -9.45
N PRO A 224 0.83 3.88 -10.28
CA PRO A 224 1.25 4.93 -11.21
C PRO A 224 1.78 6.17 -10.48
N MET A 225 2.76 6.85 -11.08
CA MET A 225 3.37 8.09 -10.56
C MET A 225 2.35 9.20 -10.25
N LYS A 226 1.28 9.30 -11.04
CA LYS A 226 0.20 10.30 -10.86
C LYS A 226 -0.69 10.07 -9.63
N ILE A 227 -0.52 8.94 -8.93
CA ILE A 227 -1.29 8.63 -7.72
C ILE A 227 -0.57 9.16 -6.49
N THR A 228 -1.34 9.74 -5.57
CA THR A 228 -0.90 10.01 -4.21
C THR A 228 -1.57 9.05 -3.24
N VAL A 229 -0.77 8.29 -2.50
CA VAL A 229 -1.28 7.42 -1.44
C VAL A 229 -1.17 8.16 -0.11
N ILE A 230 -2.30 8.33 0.58
CA ILE A 230 -2.34 8.83 1.95
C ILE A 230 -2.52 7.65 2.88
N ILE A 231 -1.58 7.47 3.80
CA ILE A 231 -1.64 6.46 4.86
C ILE A 231 -1.93 7.19 6.16
N LEU A 232 -3.14 7.02 6.69
CA LEU A 232 -3.57 7.59 7.97
C LEU A 232 -3.49 6.52 9.06
N VAL A 233 -2.64 6.71 10.07
CA VAL A 233 -2.62 5.85 11.25
C VAL A 233 -2.96 6.70 12.47
N ASP A 234 -4.18 6.49 12.97
CA ASP A 234 -4.72 7.23 14.09
C ASP A 234 -4.37 6.55 15.43
N GLU A 235 -4.11 7.37 16.46
CA GLU A 235 -3.65 6.95 17.79
C GLU A 235 -2.42 6.02 17.76
N ALA A 236 -1.43 6.38 16.95
CA ALA A 236 -0.19 5.62 16.79
C ALA A 236 0.56 5.39 18.12
N CYS A 237 0.29 6.18 19.17
CA CYS A 237 0.84 5.92 20.50
C CYS A 237 0.50 4.53 21.03
N VAL A 238 -0.64 3.94 20.68
CA VAL A 238 -1.07 2.63 21.19
C VAL A 238 -0.03 1.56 20.81
N TYR A 239 0.42 1.55 19.55
CA TYR A 239 1.41 0.59 19.05
C TYR A 239 2.85 1.01 19.28
N ALA A 240 3.08 2.26 19.69
CA ALA A 240 4.41 2.77 19.99
C ALA A 240 4.85 2.55 21.44
N ARG A 241 3.93 2.18 22.33
CA ARG A 241 4.20 1.85 23.75
C ARG A 241 4.94 0.52 23.87
N GLY A 242 5.65 0.34 24.98
CA GLY A 242 6.35 -0.91 25.29
C GLY A 242 5.35 -2.09 25.32
N GLY A 243 5.65 -3.15 24.57
CA GLY A 243 4.80 -4.34 24.43
C GLY A 243 4.45 -4.70 22.98
N PHE A 244 4.53 -3.73 22.06
CA PHE A 244 4.18 -3.90 20.65
C PHE A 244 5.42 -3.77 19.74
N GLN A 245 6.34 -4.74 19.82
CA GLN A 245 7.58 -4.70 19.02
C GLN A 245 7.30 -4.63 17.51
N ASP A 246 6.28 -5.36 17.07
CA ASP A 246 5.87 -5.35 15.66
C ASP A 246 5.31 -3.97 15.25
N GLY A 247 4.63 -3.27 16.16
CA GLY A 247 4.09 -1.92 15.91
C GLY A 247 5.13 -0.90 15.49
N ILE A 248 6.19 -0.74 16.30
CA ILE A 248 7.31 0.16 15.96
C ILE A 248 8.04 -0.30 14.70
N ASN A 249 8.21 -1.61 14.50
CA ASN A 249 8.85 -2.15 13.30
C ASN A 249 8.04 -1.84 12.04
N VAL A 250 6.72 -1.97 12.09
CA VAL A 250 5.83 -1.60 11.00
C VAL A 250 5.87 -0.09 10.75
N PHE A 251 5.84 0.76 11.78
CA PHE A 251 5.98 2.20 11.60
C PHE A 251 7.30 2.59 10.94
N ASN A 252 8.41 1.93 11.32
CA ASN A 252 9.70 2.14 10.68
C ASN A 252 9.67 1.78 9.19
N LYS A 253 9.05 0.66 8.87
CA LYS A 253 8.85 0.18 7.50
C LYS A 253 8.02 1.19 6.69
N LEU A 254 6.89 1.66 7.21
CA LEU A 254 6.05 2.69 6.56
C LEU A 254 6.81 4.00 6.33
N ILE A 255 7.60 4.45 7.32
CA ILE A 255 8.42 5.66 7.19
C ILE A 255 9.52 5.49 6.12
N ARG A 256 10.10 4.30 5.97
CA ARG A 256 11.13 4.04 4.95
C ARG A 256 10.59 4.12 3.53
N LEU A 257 9.30 3.80 3.31
CA LEU A 257 8.67 3.90 1.98
C LEU A 257 8.79 5.30 1.39
N MET A 258 8.72 6.35 2.22
CA MET A 258 8.76 7.74 1.73
C MET A 258 10.11 8.16 1.17
N THR A 259 11.18 7.41 1.49
CA THR A 259 12.54 7.70 1.02
C THR A 259 13.00 6.72 -0.07
N ASP A 260 12.15 5.78 -0.48
CA ASP A 260 12.51 4.78 -1.48
C ASP A 260 12.30 5.34 -2.90
N ALA A 261 13.40 5.54 -3.61
CA ALA A 261 13.40 6.08 -4.97
C ALA A 261 12.78 5.13 -6.02
N THR A 262 12.55 3.86 -5.68
CA THR A 262 11.90 2.90 -6.57
C THR A 262 10.38 3.05 -6.58
N ILE A 263 9.80 3.71 -5.57
CA ILE A 263 8.36 3.99 -5.51
C ILE A 263 8.11 5.31 -6.24
N GLN A 264 7.33 5.24 -7.32
CA GLN A 264 7.09 6.39 -8.20
C GLN A 264 5.91 7.24 -7.73
N CYS A 265 4.94 6.66 -7.02
CA CYS A 265 3.80 7.41 -6.49
C CYS A 265 4.21 8.26 -5.28
N VAL A 266 3.50 9.37 -5.05
CA VAL A 266 3.72 10.21 -3.87
C VAL A 266 3.07 9.56 -2.64
N ILE A 267 3.81 9.45 -1.53
CA ILE A 267 3.30 8.89 -0.28
C ILE A 267 3.17 10.00 0.77
N LYS A 268 1.97 10.14 1.33
CA LYS A 268 1.68 11.03 2.45
C LYS A 268 1.37 10.21 3.69
N LEU A 269 2.26 10.22 4.67
CA LEU A 269 2.07 9.48 5.92
C LEU A 269 1.58 10.44 7.00
N LEU A 270 0.40 10.23 7.56
CA LEU A 270 -0.10 10.99 8.69
C LEU A 270 -0.26 10.06 9.89
N PHE A 271 0.50 10.34 10.93
CA PHE A 271 0.30 9.73 12.25
C PHE A 271 -0.39 10.72 13.16
N THR A 272 -1.26 10.22 14.02
CA THR A 272 -1.87 11.02 15.09
C THR A 272 -1.58 10.39 16.43
N SER A 273 -1.60 11.21 17.48
CA SER A 273 -1.43 10.73 18.83
C SER A 273 -1.95 11.73 19.86
N THR A 274 -2.74 11.23 20.82
CA THR A 274 -3.08 11.97 22.05
C THR A 274 -2.02 11.85 23.15
N GLU A 275 -0.98 11.05 22.92
CA GLU A 275 0.09 10.83 23.89
C GLU A 275 1.48 11.04 23.30
N ARG A 276 2.40 11.55 24.12
CA ARG A 276 3.79 11.71 23.71
C ARG A 276 4.56 10.43 23.93
N VAL A 277 4.87 9.70 22.85
CA VAL A 277 5.74 8.51 22.91
C VAL A 277 7.12 8.82 22.36
N ALA A 278 8.18 8.61 23.15
CA ALA A 278 9.54 9.00 22.80
C ALA A 278 10.02 8.39 21.47
N SER A 279 9.84 7.07 21.30
CA SER A 279 10.22 6.31 20.11
C SER A 279 9.53 6.81 18.83
N LEU A 280 8.27 7.23 18.93
CA LEU A 280 7.52 7.82 17.82
C LEU A 280 8.04 9.23 17.53
N ASN A 281 8.12 10.10 18.55
CA ASN A 281 8.51 11.49 18.39
C ASN A 281 9.90 11.65 17.78
N GLU A 282 10.87 10.81 18.18
CA GLU A 282 12.24 10.86 17.63
C GLU A 282 12.28 10.72 16.11
N LYS A 283 11.35 9.97 15.53
CA LYS A 283 11.25 9.78 14.08
C LYS A 283 10.72 11.00 13.34
N PHE A 284 10.13 11.96 14.05
CA PHE A 284 9.52 13.18 13.49
C PHE A 284 10.25 14.47 13.91
N LYS A 285 11.19 14.41 14.87
CA LYS A 285 11.97 15.56 15.37
C LYS A 285 12.78 16.29 14.29
N GLN A 286 13.20 15.61 13.22
CA GLN A 286 14.24 16.12 12.32
C GLN A 286 13.79 17.17 11.29
N SER A 287 12.50 17.52 11.16
CA SER A 287 12.10 18.45 10.07
C SER A 287 10.84 19.28 10.32
N GLY A 288 10.48 19.56 11.58
CA GLY A 288 9.25 20.33 11.88
C GLY A 288 7.96 19.61 11.48
N LEU A 289 8.03 18.28 11.34
CA LEU A 289 6.95 17.39 10.89
C LEU A 289 6.01 17.00 12.03
N THR A 290 5.93 17.84 13.07
CA THR A 290 5.05 17.63 14.23
C THR A 290 4.18 18.87 14.39
N LEU A 291 2.87 18.66 14.26
CA LEU A 291 1.84 19.66 14.46
C LEU A 291 1.22 19.41 15.83
N GLY A 292 1.56 20.27 16.80
CA GLY A 292 0.94 20.25 18.13
C GLY A 292 -0.41 20.92 18.08
N VAL A 293 -1.49 20.23 18.46
CA VAL A 293 -2.84 20.81 18.43
C VAL A 293 -2.94 22.05 19.31
N GLU A 294 -2.21 22.08 20.42
CA GLU A 294 -2.23 23.18 21.38
C GLU A 294 -1.55 24.46 20.89
N THR A 295 -0.74 24.36 19.83
CA THR A 295 -0.11 25.52 19.19
C THR A 295 -1.09 26.35 18.36
N ILE A 296 -2.29 25.82 18.13
CA ILE A 296 -3.33 26.46 17.34
C ILE A 296 -4.12 27.41 18.23
N ARG A 297 -4.34 28.62 17.74
CA ARG A 297 -5.21 29.58 18.41
C ARG A 297 -6.64 29.02 18.41
N ARG A 298 -7.24 28.89 19.60
CA ARG A 298 -8.65 28.51 19.74
C ARG A 298 -9.50 29.50 18.94
N GLN A 299 -10.11 29.01 17.86
CA GLN A 299 -11.13 29.76 17.14
C GLN A 299 -12.50 29.33 17.63
N ARG A 300 -13.39 30.31 17.84
CA ARG A 300 -14.78 30.04 18.18
C ARG A 300 -15.52 29.64 16.92
N GLY A 301 -16.11 28.46 16.93
CA GLY A 301 -16.99 27.97 15.87
C GLY A 301 -17.39 26.54 16.15
N ASP A 302 -18.59 26.17 15.73
CA ASP A 302 -19.05 24.79 15.87
C ASP A 302 -18.31 23.88 14.87
N PRO A 303 -18.05 22.62 15.24
CA PRO A 303 -17.52 21.63 14.32
C PRO A 303 -18.46 21.50 13.11
N SER A 304 -17.89 21.51 11.92
CA SER A 304 -18.59 21.48 10.64
C SER A 304 -17.78 20.69 9.62
N GLN A 305 -18.27 19.49 9.30
CA GLN A 305 -17.71 18.65 8.24
C GLN A 305 -17.65 19.39 6.90
N GLY A 306 -18.69 20.17 6.56
CA GLY A 306 -18.70 20.97 5.32
C GLY A 306 -17.58 22.01 5.26
N ARG A 307 -17.02 22.44 6.40
CA ARG A 307 -15.86 23.33 6.45
C ARG A 307 -14.58 22.58 6.08
N VAL A 308 -14.40 21.37 6.61
CA VAL A 308 -13.28 20.47 6.26
C VAL A 308 -13.33 20.11 4.78
N GLU A 309 -14.51 19.72 4.27
CA GLU A 309 -14.74 19.40 2.86
C GLU A 309 -14.39 20.57 1.93
N ARG A 310 -14.82 21.79 2.27
CA ARG A 310 -14.51 22.98 1.49
C ARG A 310 -13.01 23.23 1.45
N GLN A 311 -12.33 23.17 2.60
CA GLN A 311 -10.90 23.43 2.66
C GLN A 311 -10.10 22.38 1.88
N MET A 312 -10.45 21.10 1.99
CA MET A 312 -9.80 20.04 1.21
C MET A 312 -10.01 20.22 -0.30
N ARG A 313 -11.22 20.64 -0.72
CA ARG A 313 -11.50 20.93 -2.13
C ARG A 313 -10.60 22.04 -2.67
N GLU A 314 -10.42 23.12 -1.91
CA GLU A 314 -9.48 24.18 -2.27
C GLU A 314 -8.05 23.65 -2.45
N TYR A 315 -7.61 22.70 -1.61
CA TYR A 315 -6.30 22.07 -1.79
C TYR A 315 -6.23 21.19 -3.04
N PHE A 316 -7.28 20.44 -3.37
CA PHE A 316 -7.32 19.65 -4.60
C PHE A 316 -7.20 20.52 -5.86
N ASP A 317 -7.89 21.66 -5.87
CA ASP A 317 -7.88 22.62 -6.98
C ASP A 317 -6.50 23.27 -7.13
N GLN A 318 -5.93 23.75 -6.03
CA GLN A 318 -4.59 24.35 -6.01
C GLN A 318 -3.52 23.36 -6.44
N ARG A 319 -3.62 22.10 -5.99
CA ARG A 319 -2.62 21.08 -6.29
C ARG A 319 -2.69 20.66 -7.75
N GLY A 320 -3.90 20.52 -8.31
CA GLY A 320 -4.08 20.28 -9.74
C GLY A 320 -3.42 21.36 -10.60
N ALA A 321 -3.57 22.63 -10.22
CA ALA A 321 -2.91 23.75 -10.92
C ALA A 321 -1.37 23.71 -10.83
N GLN A 322 -0.83 23.27 -9.68
CA GLN A 322 0.62 23.13 -9.49
C GLN A 322 1.22 22.00 -10.33
N GLU A 323 0.52 20.85 -10.41
CA GLU A 323 0.91 19.70 -11.23
C GLU A 323 0.96 20.08 -12.72
N THR A 324 -0.09 20.74 -13.25
CA THR A 324 -0.12 21.20 -14.65
C THR A 324 0.97 22.23 -14.97
N SER A 325 1.34 23.06 -13.99
CA SER A 325 2.40 24.07 -14.16
C SER A 325 3.80 23.47 -14.16
N GLN A 326 4.00 22.29 -13.56
CA GLN A 326 5.28 21.57 -13.61
C GLN A 326 5.43 20.79 -14.92
N GLU A 327 4.36 20.12 -15.37
CA GLU A 327 4.37 19.37 -16.64
C GLU A 327 4.70 20.29 -17.83
N SER A 328 4.05 21.45 -17.90
CA SER A 328 4.31 22.45 -18.96
C SER A 328 5.74 23.00 -18.97
N LYS A 329 6.39 23.14 -17.80
CA LYS A 329 7.79 23.55 -17.72
C LYS A 329 8.75 22.45 -18.16
N GLN A 330 8.40 21.20 -17.91
CA GLN A 330 9.20 20.04 -18.29
C GLN A 330 9.17 19.82 -19.81
N GLU A 331 8.00 20.01 -20.45
CA GLU A 331 7.86 19.93 -21.91
C GLU A 331 8.52 21.09 -22.68
N CYS A 332 8.57 22.30 -22.11
CA CYS A 332 9.28 23.43 -22.73
C CYS A 332 10.81 23.30 -22.62
N GLY A 333 11.33 22.73 -21.52
CA GLY A 333 12.77 22.54 -21.32
C GLY A 333 13.40 21.48 -22.23
N GLU A 334 12.62 20.52 -22.74
CA GLU A 334 13.11 19.52 -23.72
C GLU A 334 13.22 20.08 -25.14
N LYS A 335 12.53 21.19 -25.46
CA LYS A 335 12.54 21.79 -26.81
C LYS A 335 13.74 22.69 -27.07
N ASP A 336 14.44 23.14 -26.03
CA ASP A 336 15.62 24.01 -26.14
C ASP A 336 16.96 23.23 -26.17
N ASN A 337 16.90 21.89 -26.18
CA ASN A 337 18.08 20.99 -26.19
C ASN A 337 18.26 20.20 -27.50
N PHE A 338 17.66 20.63 -28.61
CA PHE A 338 17.84 20.02 -29.93
C PHE A 338 18.38 20.99 -30.98
#